data_AF-A0A812U563-F1
#
_entry.id   AF-A0A812U563-F1
#
_cell.length_a   1.000
_cell.length_b   1.000
_cell.length_c   1.000
_cell.angle_alpha   90.00
_cell.angle_beta   90.00
_cell.angle_gamma   90.00
#
_symmetry.space_group_name_H-M   'P 1'
#
loop_
_entity.id
_entity.type
_entity.pdbx_description
1 polymer ?
#
loop_
_entity_poly.entity_id
_entity_poly.type
_entity_poly.pdbx_seq_one_letter_code
_entity_poly.pdbx_strand_id
1 'polypeptide(L)'
;MSQTGSGGEFAAMLNMRQNPDHKKVVYRKLWMVWCIILSGLGCLLCLLLAGLFLLFTMELKFSLIYEWGDCYNLKCHDPSVKHGFSGFLSMVACDILLALTLNVATGELCKAFAYRIAKMWNFRSMVLRQFVEHFTASFVDVLATIGMFSYLAFSFLPEWETTVETAWDDASGCEIFWDYKACRVLRSCAPDDMTCCSGSLFCTRSKLNFYQRREVFEAWLAGLFVVAPFVEILVLFFIPLLAYLIHVRCELVRDGFRDVDENGSDRPSGLGRLVGFIFLLDGGCGVVLYLRELFLCCLFDKINTSVLGLPYIWKGFPFKAPKITLEENPKAMVWGVCAFGPYCTECKRDMHWTGKNSKGWKCRHHAVCGSSEESKGAERHCAKCGDDICGECHPQGAAVIGGLFGPLDQRLLRPMDPLDELKLLKLNFMVMVLFAPINPWGLIFQMLARQLDLHSRLPKLLMVRRRGNTTDNRLAHASQNLFGLMILPVAALWHVGGTVSVYDASRPSCCEFRTRGRSWQD
;
A
#
# COMPACT_ATOMS: atom_id res chain seq x y z
N MET A 1 6.58 -6.77 36.53
CA MET A 1 6.19 -5.35 36.66
C MET A 1 7.41 -4.58 37.16
N SER A 2 8.18 -3.99 36.26
CA SER A 2 9.39 -3.23 36.59
C SER A 2 9.03 -1.76 36.89
N GLN A 3 9.67 -1.19 37.90
CA GLN A 3 9.56 0.22 38.28
C GLN A 3 9.61 1.13 37.05
N THR A 4 8.52 1.84 36.81
CA THR A 4 8.44 2.92 35.83
C THR A 4 9.42 4.01 36.25
N GLY A 5 10.53 4.10 35.51
CA GLY A 5 11.52 5.15 35.64
C GLY A 5 10.86 6.53 35.62
N SER A 6 11.37 7.41 36.48
CA SER A 6 10.96 8.80 36.59
C SER A 6 10.79 9.46 35.21
N GLY A 7 9.78 10.32 35.05
CA GLY A 7 9.51 11.06 33.80
C GLY A 7 10.69 11.87 33.23
N GLY A 8 11.81 11.97 33.97
CA GLY A 8 13.08 12.54 33.50
C GLY A 8 13.73 11.75 32.36
N GLU A 9 13.56 10.42 32.28
CA GLU A 9 14.12 9.63 31.17
C GLU A 9 13.45 9.95 29.83
N PHE A 10 12.16 10.29 29.85
CA PHE A 10 11.42 10.69 28.64
C PHE A 10 11.91 12.05 28.11
N ALA A 11 12.31 12.96 29.01
CA ALA A 11 12.84 14.28 28.65
C ALA A 11 14.27 14.22 28.08
N ALA A 12 15.14 13.35 28.61
CA ALA A 12 16.49 13.12 28.07
C ALA A 12 16.45 12.51 26.65
N MET A 13 15.43 11.71 26.36
CA MET A 13 15.24 10.98 25.09
C MET A 13 14.89 11.89 23.90
N LEU A 14 14.23 13.02 24.14
CA LEU A 14 13.86 13.99 23.09
C LEU A 14 15.05 14.79 22.54
N ASN A 15 16.22 14.66 23.15
CA ASN A 15 17.40 15.50 22.89
C ASN A 15 18.35 14.96 21.80
N MET A 16 18.07 13.80 21.19
CA MET A 16 19.09 13.10 20.36
C MET A 16 19.12 13.44 18.87
N ARG A 17 18.18 14.22 18.33
CA ARG A 17 18.34 14.82 16.99
C ARG A 17 17.48 16.05 16.86
N GLN A 18 18.11 17.22 16.95
CA GLN A 18 17.46 18.47 16.67
C GLN A 18 17.01 18.45 15.21
N ASN A 19 15.73 18.75 14.98
CA ASN A 19 15.18 18.84 13.65
C ASN A 19 15.92 19.96 12.88
N PRO A 20 16.60 19.67 11.75
CA PRO A 20 17.32 20.70 10.99
C PRO A 20 16.39 21.77 10.42
N ASP A 21 15.11 21.43 10.22
CA ASP A 21 14.08 22.36 9.75
C ASP A 21 13.57 23.30 10.86
N HIS A 22 14.00 23.13 12.11
CA HIS A 22 13.46 23.88 13.23
C HIS A 22 13.86 25.36 13.19
N LYS A 23 12.90 26.22 12.86
CA LYS A 23 13.07 27.69 12.91
C LYS A 23 12.43 28.26 14.18
N LYS A 24 13.10 29.18 14.87
CA LYS A 24 12.49 29.91 15.99
C LYS A 24 11.36 30.80 15.44
N VAL A 25 10.13 30.56 15.87
CA VAL A 25 8.95 31.32 15.44
C VAL A 25 8.68 32.44 16.45
N VAL A 26 8.60 33.69 15.97
CA VAL A 26 8.42 34.89 16.81
C VAL A 26 7.05 34.90 17.52
N TYR A 27 5.99 34.41 16.85
CA TYR A 27 4.62 34.37 17.38
C TYR A 27 4.12 32.94 17.60
N ARG A 28 4.68 32.25 18.60
CA ARG A 28 4.37 30.82 18.87
C ARG A 28 2.87 30.53 19.05
N LYS A 29 2.13 31.39 19.76
CA LYS A 29 0.68 31.18 20.02
C LYS A 29 -0.14 31.28 18.74
N LEU A 30 0.05 32.34 17.96
CA LEU A 30 -0.65 32.55 16.69
C LEU A 30 -0.33 31.43 15.69
N TRP A 31 0.95 31.02 15.62
CA TRP A 31 1.38 29.90 14.78
C TRP A 31 0.71 28.58 15.16
N MET A 32 0.60 28.27 16.46
CA MET A 32 -0.08 27.05 16.91
C MET A 32 -1.58 27.06 16.53
N VAL A 33 -2.28 28.18 16.73
CA VAL A 33 -3.69 28.31 16.33
C VAL A 33 -3.84 28.10 14.82
N TRP A 34 -2.99 28.75 14.03
CA TRP A 34 -2.98 28.59 12.58
C TRP A 34 -2.70 27.15 12.13
N CYS A 35 -1.74 26.47 12.77
CA CYS A 35 -1.45 25.06 12.51
C CYS A 35 -2.65 24.16 12.84
N ILE A 36 -3.35 24.41 13.95
CA ILE A 36 -4.56 23.65 14.32
C ILE A 36 -5.66 23.85 13.27
N ILE A 37 -5.93 25.10 12.87
CA ILE A 37 -6.95 25.42 11.86
C ILE A 37 -6.60 24.75 10.51
N LEU A 38 -5.38 24.92 10.00
CA LEU A 38 -4.96 24.30 8.73
C LEU A 38 -4.99 22.77 8.77
N SER A 39 -4.59 22.18 9.90
CA SER A 39 -4.64 20.72 10.08
C SER A 39 -6.08 20.22 10.10
N GLY A 40 -6.97 20.94 10.80
CA GLY A 40 -8.40 20.65 10.84
C GLY A 40 -9.06 20.76 9.47
N LEU A 41 -8.81 21.87 8.76
CA LEU A 41 -9.37 22.12 7.42
C LEU A 41 -8.92 21.05 6.41
N GLY A 42 -7.63 20.74 6.36
CA GLY A 42 -7.16 19.75 5.40
C GLY A 42 -7.52 18.32 5.79
N CYS A 43 -7.68 18.01 7.09
CA CYS A 43 -8.23 16.73 7.54
C CYS A 43 -9.69 16.60 7.09
N LEU A 44 -10.50 17.65 7.30
CA LEU A 44 -11.88 17.71 6.82
C LEU A 44 -11.95 17.54 5.31
N LEU A 45 -11.09 18.21 4.55
CA LEU A 45 -11.02 18.05 3.09
C LEU A 45 -10.68 16.61 2.68
N CYS A 46 -9.71 15.98 3.34
CA CYS A 46 -9.37 14.57 3.07
C CYS A 46 -10.54 13.64 3.36
N LEU A 47 -11.24 13.83 4.49
CA LEU A 47 -12.41 13.04 4.85
C LEU A 47 -13.58 13.28 3.89
N LEU A 48 -13.81 14.51 3.46
CA LEU A 48 -14.82 14.85 2.45
C LEU A 48 -14.52 14.17 1.11
N LEU A 49 -13.27 14.23 0.64
CA LEU A 49 -12.87 13.55 -0.59
C LEU A 49 -13.03 12.03 -0.47
N ALA A 50 -12.55 11.44 0.63
CA ALA A 50 -12.72 10.01 0.88
C ALA A 50 -14.20 9.61 0.92
N GLY A 51 -15.03 10.41 1.60
CA GLY A 51 -16.48 10.20 1.67
C GLY A 51 -17.15 10.30 0.30
N LEU A 52 -16.80 11.28 -0.52
CA LEU A 52 -17.32 11.43 -1.88
C LEU A 52 -16.93 10.24 -2.77
N PHE A 53 -15.68 9.78 -2.71
CA PHE A 53 -15.23 8.62 -3.47
C PHE A 53 -15.95 7.35 -3.03
N LEU A 54 -16.12 7.14 -1.73
CA LEU A 54 -16.86 6.01 -1.19
C LEU A 54 -18.32 6.03 -1.64
N LEU A 55 -18.99 7.16 -1.47
CA LEU A 55 -20.37 7.33 -1.94
C LEU A 55 -20.48 7.05 -3.43
N PHE A 56 -19.57 7.57 -4.26
CA PHE A 56 -19.53 7.28 -5.69
C PHE A 56 -19.40 5.78 -5.98
N THR A 57 -18.49 5.07 -5.31
CA THR A 57 -18.33 3.62 -5.51
C THR A 57 -19.53 2.81 -5.00
N MET A 58 -20.19 3.26 -3.94
CA MET A 58 -21.41 2.63 -3.43
C MET A 58 -22.57 2.81 -4.39
N GLU A 59 -22.78 4.03 -4.89
CA GLU A 59 -23.79 4.34 -5.91
C GLU A 59 -23.55 3.56 -7.19
N LEU A 60 -22.29 3.42 -7.63
CA LEU A 60 -21.94 2.58 -8.78
C LEU A 60 -22.31 1.12 -8.53
N LYS A 61 -22.01 0.59 -7.34
CA LYS A 61 -22.36 -0.79 -6.98
C LYS A 61 -23.87 -0.99 -6.89
N PHE A 62 -24.61 -0.02 -6.37
CA PHE A 62 -26.08 -0.02 -6.36
C PHE A 62 -26.66 -0.04 -7.76
N SER A 63 -26.21 0.87 -8.63
CA SER A 63 -26.65 0.93 -10.02
C SER A 63 -26.35 -0.39 -10.74
N LEU A 64 -25.18 -1.01 -10.50
CA LEU A 64 -24.87 -2.34 -11.05
C LEU A 64 -25.84 -3.42 -10.57
N ILE A 65 -26.20 -3.46 -9.29
CA ILE A 65 -27.09 -4.49 -8.73
C ILE A 65 -28.54 -4.27 -9.17
N TYR A 66 -29.08 -3.07 -8.98
CA TYR A 66 -30.53 -2.82 -9.11
C TYR A 66 -30.95 -2.26 -10.47
N GLU A 67 -30.16 -1.38 -11.08
CA GLU A 67 -30.52 -0.77 -12.37
C GLU A 67 -30.08 -1.68 -13.52
N TRP A 68 -28.81 -2.09 -13.53
CA TRP A 68 -28.28 -2.95 -14.59
C TRP A 68 -28.62 -4.43 -14.36
N GLY A 69 -28.44 -4.91 -13.12
CA GLY A 69 -28.76 -6.28 -12.72
C GLY A 69 -30.25 -6.56 -12.57
N ASP A 70 -31.09 -5.52 -12.42
CA ASP A 70 -32.55 -5.63 -12.26
C ASP A 70 -32.96 -6.58 -11.12
N CYS A 71 -32.14 -6.58 -10.07
CA CYS A 71 -32.28 -7.55 -9.00
C CYS A 71 -33.51 -7.34 -8.12
N TYR A 72 -34.13 -6.16 -8.17
CA TYR A 72 -35.40 -5.95 -7.51
C TYR A 72 -36.51 -6.84 -8.11
N ASN A 73 -36.69 -6.79 -9.43
CA ASN A 73 -37.75 -7.53 -10.11
C ASN A 73 -37.47 -9.04 -10.13
N LEU A 74 -36.20 -9.41 -10.32
CA LEU A 74 -35.76 -10.81 -10.33
C LEU A 74 -35.65 -11.42 -8.93
N LYS A 75 -35.82 -10.62 -7.86
CA LYS A 75 -35.52 -11.02 -6.47
C LYS A 75 -34.14 -11.66 -6.34
N CYS A 76 -33.14 -11.10 -7.02
CA CYS A 76 -31.75 -11.52 -6.90
C CYS A 76 -30.94 -10.60 -6.00
N HIS A 77 -29.75 -11.06 -5.64
CA HIS A 77 -28.78 -10.28 -4.87
C HIS A 77 -27.53 -9.92 -5.68
N ASP A 78 -27.34 -10.61 -6.81
CA ASP A 78 -26.13 -10.53 -7.63
C ASP A 78 -26.53 -10.34 -9.11
N PRO A 79 -25.97 -9.33 -9.80
CA PRO A 79 -26.25 -9.10 -11.22
C PRO A 79 -25.83 -10.29 -12.11
N SER A 80 -25.04 -11.23 -11.61
CA SER A 80 -24.72 -12.48 -12.30
C SER A 80 -25.94 -13.37 -12.56
N VAL A 81 -27.05 -13.19 -11.84
CA VAL A 81 -28.29 -13.92 -12.15
C VAL A 81 -28.85 -13.49 -13.51
N LYS A 82 -28.76 -12.20 -13.86
CA LYS A 82 -29.23 -11.66 -15.14
C LYS A 82 -28.15 -11.74 -16.23
N HIS A 83 -26.92 -11.38 -15.90
CA HIS A 83 -25.83 -11.18 -16.87
C HIS A 83 -24.74 -12.26 -16.82
N GLY A 84 -24.93 -13.33 -16.04
CA GLY A 84 -23.98 -14.43 -15.90
C GLY A 84 -22.60 -13.97 -15.43
N PHE A 85 -21.57 -14.44 -16.12
CA PHE A 85 -20.17 -14.13 -15.80
C PHE A 85 -19.84 -12.63 -15.93
N SER A 86 -20.49 -11.90 -16.85
CA SER A 86 -20.29 -10.46 -17.00
C SER A 86 -20.76 -9.69 -15.76
N GLY A 87 -21.87 -10.14 -15.15
CA GLY A 87 -22.37 -9.55 -13.91
C GLY A 87 -21.39 -9.72 -12.76
N PHE A 88 -20.90 -10.94 -12.58
CA PHE A 88 -19.87 -11.24 -11.60
C PHE A 88 -18.60 -10.39 -11.79
N LEU A 89 -18.08 -10.29 -13.02
CA LEU A 89 -16.89 -9.49 -13.31
C LEU A 89 -17.08 -8.00 -13.00
N SER A 90 -18.25 -7.42 -13.30
CA SER A 90 -18.53 -6.02 -12.98
C SER A 90 -18.55 -5.75 -11.48
N MET A 91 -19.08 -6.67 -10.68
CA MET A 91 -19.09 -6.58 -9.21
C MET A 91 -17.66 -6.64 -8.65
N VAL A 92 -16.86 -7.60 -9.10
CA VAL A 92 -15.45 -7.73 -8.71
C VAL A 92 -14.66 -6.49 -9.15
N ALA A 93 -14.91 -5.96 -10.36
CA ALA A 93 -14.24 -4.74 -10.84
C ALA A 93 -14.59 -3.52 -9.97
N CYS A 94 -15.85 -3.39 -9.54
CA CYS A 94 -16.26 -2.33 -8.62
C CYS A 94 -15.59 -2.48 -7.25
N ASP A 95 -15.44 -3.71 -6.74
CA ASP A 95 -14.73 -3.98 -5.48
C ASP A 95 -13.22 -3.71 -5.58
N ILE A 96 -12.60 -4.02 -6.72
CA ILE A 96 -11.21 -3.65 -7.00
C ILE A 96 -11.08 -2.12 -7.04
N LEU A 97 -12.01 -1.41 -7.69
CA LEU A 97 -12.01 0.05 -7.75
C LEU A 97 -12.13 0.66 -6.34
N LEU A 98 -13.05 0.14 -5.52
CA LEU A 98 -13.21 0.52 -4.12
C LEU A 98 -11.93 0.27 -3.31
N ALA A 99 -11.32 -0.90 -3.47
CA ALA A 99 -10.06 -1.24 -2.81
C ALA A 99 -8.90 -0.31 -3.22
N LEU A 100 -8.76 -0.03 -4.51
CA LEU A 100 -7.69 0.83 -5.04
C LEU A 100 -7.87 2.28 -4.58
N THR A 101 -9.10 2.79 -4.62
CA THR A 101 -9.41 4.16 -4.18
C THR A 101 -9.17 4.32 -2.68
N LEU A 102 -9.65 3.40 -1.85
CA LEU A 102 -9.41 3.42 -0.42
C LEU A 102 -7.92 3.25 -0.09
N ASN A 103 -7.32 2.12 -0.45
CA ASN A 103 -5.98 1.79 0.04
C ASN A 103 -4.90 2.65 -0.61
N VAL A 104 -5.01 2.92 -1.91
CA VAL A 104 -3.95 3.61 -2.65
C VAL A 104 -4.18 5.11 -2.68
N ALA A 105 -5.37 5.56 -3.13
CA ALA A 105 -5.61 6.99 -3.26
C ALA A 105 -5.73 7.68 -1.90
N THR A 106 -6.63 7.20 -1.02
CA THR A 106 -6.80 7.86 0.29
C THR A 106 -5.60 7.64 1.20
N GLY A 107 -5.03 6.42 1.23
CA GLY A 107 -3.85 6.11 2.05
C GLY A 107 -2.64 6.98 1.74
N GLU A 108 -2.28 7.16 0.47
CA GLU A 108 -1.13 7.99 0.06
C GLU A 108 -1.40 9.49 0.20
N LEU A 109 -2.63 9.94 -0.08
CA LEU A 109 -3.04 11.32 0.18
C LEU A 109 -2.95 11.66 1.66
N CYS A 110 -3.41 10.75 2.54
CA CYS A 110 -3.34 10.94 3.99
C CYS A 110 -1.91 11.03 4.50
N LYS A 111 -0.99 10.19 3.99
CA LYS A 111 0.44 10.26 4.33
C LYS A 111 1.05 11.59 3.89
N ALA A 112 0.80 12.00 2.65
CA ALA A 112 1.30 13.27 2.12
C ALA A 112 0.79 14.46 2.93
N PHE A 113 -0.49 14.44 3.30
CA PHE A 113 -1.11 15.47 4.11
C PHE A 113 -0.56 15.50 5.55
N ALA A 114 -0.43 14.34 6.19
CA ALA A 114 0.14 14.21 7.53
C ALA A 114 1.61 14.68 7.57
N TYR A 115 2.41 14.36 6.55
CA TYR A 115 3.78 14.87 6.43
C TYR A 115 3.80 16.41 6.35
N ARG A 116 2.90 17.00 5.57
CA ARG A 116 2.78 18.47 5.46
C ARG A 116 2.34 19.10 6.77
N ILE A 117 1.37 18.52 7.47
CA ILE A 117 0.98 18.93 8.83
C ILE A 117 2.18 18.88 9.76
N ALA A 118 2.84 17.74 9.88
CA ALA A 118 3.94 17.55 10.81
C ALA A 118 5.10 18.52 10.53
N LYS A 119 5.32 18.87 9.26
CA LYS A 119 6.29 19.90 8.85
C LYS A 119 5.85 21.31 9.27
N MET A 120 4.57 21.67 9.11
CA MET A 120 4.04 22.98 9.51
C MET A 120 4.11 23.19 11.02
N TRP A 121 3.88 22.15 11.82
CA TRP A 121 3.96 22.24 13.28
C TRP A 121 5.37 22.53 13.82
N ASN A 122 6.41 22.40 12.98
CA ASN A 122 7.77 22.85 13.27
C ASN A 122 8.35 22.31 14.60
N PHE A 123 8.19 21.00 14.83
CA PHE A 123 8.69 20.33 16.04
C PHE A 123 10.21 20.45 16.18
N ARG A 124 10.68 20.68 17.43
CA ARG A 124 12.11 20.73 17.75
C ARG A 124 12.79 19.36 17.65
N SER A 125 12.09 18.30 18.03
CA SER A 125 12.58 16.92 18.00
C SER A 125 12.10 16.20 16.74
N MET A 126 13.03 15.52 16.04
CA MET A 126 12.70 14.71 14.86
C MET A 126 11.79 13.52 15.20
N VAL A 127 11.99 12.89 16.36
CA VAL A 127 11.18 11.75 16.83
C VAL A 127 9.72 12.15 17.01
N LEU A 128 9.47 13.32 17.61
CA LEU A 128 8.12 13.82 17.80
C LEU A 128 7.43 14.15 16.47
N ARG A 129 8.17 14.69 15.50
CA ARG A 129 7.65 14.95 14.14
C ARG A 129 7.21 13.65 13.47
N GLN A 130 8.06 12.62 13.48
CA GLN A 130 7.76 11.31 12.90
C GLN A 130 6.57 10.65 13.61
N PHE A 131 6.50 10.75 14.94
CA PHE A 131 5.37 10.25 15.70
C PHE A 131 4.05 10.93 15.30
N VAL A 132 4.03 12.26 15.22
CA VAL A 132 2.82 13.02 14.85
C VAL A 132 2.44 12.73 13.40
N GLU A 133 3.40 12.71 12.48
CA GLU A 133 3.17 12.33 11.08
C GLU A 133 2.50 10.97 10.97
N HIS A 134 3.08 9.95 11.63
CA HIS A 134 2.57 8.60 11.56
C HIS A 134 1.21 8.45 12.25
N PHE A 135 1.02 9.10 13.39
CA PHE A 135 -0.23 9.05 14.14
C PHE A 135 -1.37 9.77 13.39
N THR A 136 -1.12 10.96 12.84
CA THR A 136 -2.10 11.69 12.03
C THR A 136 -2.44 10.90 10.76
N ALA A 137 -1.44 10.36 10.05
CA ALA A 137 -1.68 9.54 8.87
C ALA A 137 -2.47 8.26 9.20
N SER A 138 -2.27 7.68 10.39
CA SER A 138 -3.05 6.52 10.84
C SER A 138 -4.48 6.94 11.19
N PHE A 139 -4.65 8.01 11.95
CA PHE A 139 -5.96 8.48 12.39
C PHE A 139 -6.89 8.85 11.24
N VAL A 140 -6.38 9.59 10.24
CA VAL A 140 -7.20 9.94 9.07
C VAL A 140 -7.59 8.70 8.28
N ASP A 141 -6.67 7.76 8.11
CA ASP A 141 -6.91 6.48 7.42
C ASP A 141 -7.96 5.62 8.14
N VAL A 142 -7.89 5.54 9.48
CA VAL A 142 -8.93 4.90 10.32
C VAL A 142 -10.29 5.56 10.13
N LEU A 143 -10.35 6.89 10.18
CA LEU A 143 -11.61 7.61 10.02
C LEU A 143 -12.18 7.46 8.60
N ALA A 144 -11.33 7.52 7.58
CA ALA A 144 -11.74 7.41 6.18
C ALA A 144 -12.25 6.00 5.84
N THR A 145 -11.59 4.96 6.35
CA THR A 145 -12.01 3.57 6.13
C THR A 145 -13.13 3.21 7.08
N ILE A 146 -12.81 3.03 8.36
CA ILE A 146 -13.75 2.51 9.36
C ILE A 146 -14.85 3.51 9.66
N GLY A 147 -14.52 4.78 9.87
CA GLY A 147 -15.53 5.79 10.19
C GLY A 147 -16.63 5.89 9.14
N MET A 148 -16.26 5.78 7.86
CA MET A 148 -17.23 5.82 6.76
C MET A 148 -18.07 4.53 6.65
N PHE A 149 -17.47 3.34 6.81
CA PHE A 149 -18.26 2.10 6.85
C PHE A 149 -19.15 2.01 8.08
N SER A 150 -18.68 2.52 9.21
CA SER A 150 -19.49 2.68 10.43
C SER A 150 -20.66 3.63 10.18
N TYR A 151 -20.40 4.79 9.56
CA TYR A 151 -21.47 5.72 9.17
C TYR A 151 -22.49 5.04 8.27
N LEU A 152 -22.05 4.32 7.23
CA LEU A 152 -22.94 3.57 6.35
C LEU A 152 -23.71 2.49 7.09
N ALA A 153 -23.09 1.73 8.00
CA ALA A 153 -23.78 0.74 8.81
C ALA A 153 -24.94 1.39 9.60
N PHE A 154 -24.69 2.53 10.24
CA PHE A 154 -25.70 3.24 11.05
C PHE A 154 -26.70 4.05 10.22
N SER A 155 -26.33 4.54 9.04
CA SER A 155 -27.20 5.34 8.18
C SER A 155 -28.01 4.50 7.20
N PHE A 156 -27.55 3.28 6.89
CA PHE A 156 -28.14 2.40 5.89
C PHE A 156 -28.90 1.21 6.50
N LEU A 157 -28.38 0.55 7.53
CA LEU A 157 -29.01 -0.67 8.09
C LEU A 157 -30.26 -0.43 8.96
N PRO A 158 -30.24 0.44 10.00
CA PRO A 158 -31.34 0.49 10.96
C PRO A 158 -32.60 1.09 10.34
N GLU A 159 -33.72 0.45 10.63
CA GLU A 159 -35.06 0.88 10.25
C GLU A 159 -35.73 1.46 11.50
N TRP A 160 -35.67 2.78 11.65
CA TRP A 160 -36.28 3.44 12.80
C TRP A 160 -37.81 3.55 12.67
N GLU A 161 -38.33 3.30 11.46
CA GLU A 161 -39.75 3.42 11.12
C GLU A 161 -40.15 2.23 10.25
N THR A 162 -41.29 1.62 10.53
CA THR A 162 -41.86 0.55 9.69
C THR A 162 -42.20 1.12 8.32
N THR A 163 -41.39 0.84 7.31
CA THR A 163 -41.70 1.18 5.92
C THR A 163 -42.66 0.14 5.35
N VAL A 164 -43.71 0.60 4.68
CA VAL A 164 -44.57 -0.29 3.89
C VAL A 164 -43.78 -0.61 2.62
N GLU A 165 -43.70 -1.89 2.25
CA GLU A 165 -43.08 -2.28 0.97
C GLU A 165 -43.78 -1.54 -0.18
N THR A 166 -43.07 -0.61 -0.81
CA THR A 166 -43.52 0.09 -2.02
C THR A 166 -42.92 -0.57 -3.25
N ALA A 167 -43.63 -0.46 -4.39
CA ALA A 167 -43.11 -0.91 -5.67
C ALA A 167 -41.85 -0.11 -6.05
N TRP A 168 -40.90 -0.74 -6.74
CA TRP A 168 -39.66 -0.07 -7.13
C TRP A 168 -39.86 1.14 -8.04
N ASP A 169 -40.90 1.09 -8.88
CA ASP A 169 -41.23 2.19 -9.78
C ASP A 169 -41.89 3.37 -9.06
N ASP A 170 -42.35 3.16 -7.82
CA ASP A 170 -42.92 4.22 -7.00
C ASP A 170 -41.78 4.99 -6.30
N ALA A 171 -41.46 6.19 -6.80
CA ALA A 171 -40.53 7.09 -6.14
C ALA A 171 -41.21 8.00 -5.11
N SER A 172 -42.51 7.79 -4.82
CA SER A 172 -43.18 8.53 -3.76
C SER A 172 -42.44 8.30 -2.43
N GLY A 173 -42.09 9.40 -1.76
CA GLY A 173 -41.27 9.38 -0.55
C GLY A 173 -39.76 9.55 -0.76
N CYS A 174 -39.21 9.28 -1.96
CA CYS A 174 -37.79 9.49 -2.22
C CYS A 174 -37.39 10.98 -2.33
N GLU A 175 -38.37 11.86 -2.58
CA GLU A 175 -38.15 13.31 -2.66
C GLU A 175 -37.70 13.94 -1.33
N ILE A 176 -37.79 13.23 -0.22
CA ILE A 176 -37.30 13.72 1.08
C ILE A 176 -35.77 13.62 1.14
N PHE A 177 -35.17 12.65 0.44
CA PHE A 177 -33.75 12.38 0.53
C PHE A 177 -32.91 13.32 -0.37
N TRP A 178 -31.74 13.69 0.13
CA TRP A 178 -30.87 14.68 -0.52
C TRP A 178 -30.11 14.11 -1.72
N ASP A 179 -29.76 12.83 -1.68
CA ASP A 179 -29.09 12.08 -2.74
C ASP A 179 -29.99 11.96 -3.98
N TYR A 180 -31.28 11.69 -3.77
CA TYR A 180 -32.29 11.67 -4.83
C TYR A 180 -32.38 13.04 -5.53
N LYS A 181 -32.45 14.13 -4.74
CA LYS A 181 -32.45 15.50 -5.29
C LYS A 181 -31.16 15.82 -6.04
N ALA A 182 -30.01 15.44 -5.49
CA ALA A 182 -28.72 15.67 -6.14
C ALA A 182 -28.61 14.91 -7.47
N CYS A 183 -29.02 13.64 -7.49
CA CYS A 183 -29.08 12.84 -8.70
C CYS A 183 -29.99 13.49 -9.76
N ARG A 184 -31.20 13.92 -9.37
CA ARG A 184 -32.17 14.54 -10.29
C ARG A 184 -31.61 15.79 -10.96
N VAL A 185 -30.90 16.62 -10.19
CA VAL A 185 -30.22 17.82 -10.71
C VAL A 185 -29.04 17.47 -11.61
N LEU A 186 -28.18 16.52 -11.19
CA LEU A 186 -26.98 16.14 -11.94
C LEU A 186 -27.29 15.44 -13.27
N ARG A 187 -28.31 14.57 -13.29
CA ARG A 187 -28.75 13.85 -14.49
C ARG A 187 -29.75 14.63 -15.34
N SER A 188 -30.20 15.81 -14.88
CA SER A 188 -31.24 16.61 -15.55
C SER A 188 -32.50 15.79 -15.88
N CYS A 189 -32.95 14.95 -14.93
CA CYS A 189 -34.11 14.09 -15.14
C CYS A 189 -35.37 14.93 -15.37
N ALA A 190 -36.28 14.45 -16.23
CA ALA A 190 -37.58 15.07 -16.43
C ALA A 190 -38.37 15.08 -15.10
N PRO A 191 -39.20 16.10 -14.84
CA PRO A 191 -39.93 16.19 -13.58
C PRO A 191 -40.90 15.02 -13.36
N ASP A 192 -41.36 14.40 -14.44
CA ASP A 192 -42.29 13.27 -14.42
C ASP A 192 -41.57 11.91 -14.41
N ASP A 193 -40.26 11.89 -14.62
CA ASP A 193 -39.46 10.66 -14.60
C ASP A 193 -38.97 10.34 -13.18
N MET A 194 -39.86 9.71 -12.42
CA MET A 194 -39.60 9.21 -11.07
C MET A 194 -38.56 8.08 -11.02
N THR A 195 -38.29 7.41 -12.14
CA THR A 195 -37.40 6.24 -12.20
C THR A 195 -35.94 6.62 -12.36
N CYS A 196 -35.65 7.79 -12.94
CA CYS A 196 -34.28 8.24 -13.27
C CYS A 196 -33.27 8.20 -12.11
N CYS A 197 -33.75 8.39 -10.87
CA CYS A 197 -32.93 8.41 -9.65
C CYS A 197 -33.43 7.47 -8.55
N SER A 198 -34.28 6.49 -8.88
CA SER A 198 -34.79 5.53 -7.90
C SER A 198 -33.70 4.64 -7.28
N GLY A 199 -32.57 4.48 -7.98
CA GLY A 199 -31.41 3.72 -7.53
C GLY A 199 -30.48 4.42 -6.55
N SER A 200 -30.80 5.65 -6.11
CA SER A 200 -29.97 6.35 -5.12
C SER A 200 -29.94 5.61 -3.78
N LEU A 201 -28.84 5.70 -3.02
CA LEU A 201 -28.61 4.90 -1.81
C LEU A 201 -29.73 5.03 -0.76
N PHE A 202 -30.21 6.24 -0.47
CA PHE A 202 -31.25 6.45 0.54
C PHE A 202 -32.67 6.19 0.01
N CYS A 203 -32.93 6.43 -1.28
CA CYS A 203 -34.20 6.01 -1.91
C CYS A 203 -34.32 4.48 -1.88
N THR A 204 -33.24 3.78 -2.28
CA THR A 204 -33.16 2.32 -2.23
C THR A 204 -33.32 1.79 -0.80
N ARG A 205 -32.70 2.44 0.20
CA ARG A 205 -32.88 2.10 1.63
C ARG A 205 -34.35 2.11 2.06
N SER A 206 -35.16 3.06 1.57
CA SER A 206 -36.59 3.13 1.91
C SER A 206 -37.43 2.03 1.27
N LYS A 207 -36.94 1.41 0.19
CA LYS A 207 -37.65 0.38 -0.59
C LYS A 207 -37.27 -1.04 -0.20
N LEU A 208 -36.06 -1.22 0.34
CA LEU A 208 -35.54 -2.52 0.70
C LEU A 208 -35.86 -2.90 2.14
N ASN A 209 -36.26 -4.15 2.33
CA ASN A 209 -36.42 -4.73 3.65
C ASN A 209 -35.08 -4.80 4.39
N PHE A 210 -35.13 -4.87 5.72
CA PHE A 210 -33.94 -4.99 6.56
C PHE A 210 -32.97 -6.10 6.11
N TYR A 211 -33.49 -7.29 5.78
CA TYR A 211 -32.66 -8.41 5.31
C TYR A 211 -31.92 -8.09 4.00
N GLN A 212 -32.59 -7.48 3.04
CA GLN A 212 -31.97 -7.09 1.76
C GLN A 212 -30.92 -6.00 1.96
N ARG A 213 -31.19 -5.01 2.82
CA ARG A 213 -30.20 -3.98 3.16
C ARG A 213 -28.97 -4.58 3.83
N ARG A 214 -29.18 -5.56 4.71
CA ARG A 214 -28.09 -6.29 5.35
C ARG A 214 -27.25 -7.05 4.33
N GLU A 215 -27.87 -7.74 3.39
CA GLU A 215 -27.14 -8.47 2.33
C GLU A 215 -26.34 -7.54 1.42
N VAL A 216 -26.93 -6.41 1.01
CA VAL A 216 -26.21 -5.38 0.23
C VAL A 216 -25.01 -4.85 1.01
N PHE A 217 -25.20 -4.57 2.30
CA PHE A 217 -24.11 -4.11 3.16
C PHE A 217 -23.03 -5.19 3.35
N GLU A 218 -23.40 -6.46 3.55
CA GLU A 218 -22.46 -7.58 3.61
C GLU A 218 -21.69 -7.74 2.29
N ALA A 219 -22.33 -7.53 1.14
CA ALA A 219 -21.68 -7.52 -0.17
C ALA A 219 -20.68 -6.36 -0.32
N TRP A 220 -20.93 -5.19 0.28
CA TRP A 220 -19.95 -4.10 0.32
C TRP A 220 -18.76 -4.42 1.20
N LEU A 221 -19.02 -4.98 2.38
CA LEU A 221 -17.96 -5.44 3.26
C LEU A 221 -17.13 -6.52 2.56
N ALA A 222 -17.75 -7.45 1.82
CA ALA A 222 -17.01 -8.47 1.08
C ALA A 222 -15.95 -7.87 0.12
N GLY A 223 -16.26 -6.77 -0.57
CA GLY A 223 -15.27 -6.05 -1.38
C GLY A 223 -14.08 -5.56 -0.56
N LEU A 224 -14.33 -5.00 0.62
CA LEU A 224 -13.28 -4.50 1.51
C LEU A 224 -12.45 -5.62 2.17
N PHE A 225 -13.09 -6.70 2.62
CA PHE A 225 -12.44 -7.75 3.42
C PHE A 225 -11.87 -8.88 2.59
N VAL A 226 -12.50 -9.18 1.45
CA VAL A 226 -12.06 -10.29 0.59
C VAL A 226 -11.23 -9.70 -0.52
N VAL A 227 -11.78 -8.78 -1.33
CA VAL A 227 -11.11 -8.33 -2.54
C VAL A 227 -9.93 -7.40 -2.23
N ALA A 228 -10.07 -6.45 -1.30
CA ALA A 228 -9.03 -5.46 -1.06
C ALA A 228 -7.65 -6.03 -0.62
N PRO A 229 -7.57 -7.01 0.31
CA PRO A 229 -6.29 -7.63 0.68
C PRO A 229 -5.65 -8.37 -0.49
N PHE A 230 -6.43 -9.03 -1.36
CA PHE A 230 -5.88 -9.68 -2.54
C PHE A 230 -5.40 -8.67 -3.58
N VAL A 231 -6.12 -7.57 -3.78
CA VAL A 231 -5.67 -6.46 -4.64
C VAL A 231 -4.38 -5.85 -4.10
N GLU A 232 -4.26 -5.69 -2.78
CA GLU A 232 -3.04 -5.21 -2.14
C GLU A 232 -1.87 -6.17 -2.40
N ILE A 233 -2.06 -7.48 -2.21
CA ILE A 233 -1.03 -8.49 -2.53
C ILE A 233 -0.69 -8.46 -4.02
N LEU A 234 -1.68 -8.33 -4.90
CA LEU A 234 -1.49 -8.24 -6.34
C LEU A 234 -0.60 -7.05 -6.70
N VAL A 235 -0.91 -5.87 -6.17
CA VAL A 235 -0.18 -4.63 -6.46
C VAL A 235 1.21 -4.60 -5.81
N LEU A 236 1.35 -5.13 -4.58
CA LEU A 236 2.61 -5.08 -3.83
C LEU A 236 3.58 -6.21 -4.18
N PHE A 237 3.09 -7.36 -4.63
CA PHE A 237 3.92 -8.55 -4.87
C PHE A 237 3.89 -9.00 -6.33
N PHE A 238 2.71 -9.32 -6.86
CA PHE A 238 2.62 -9.92 -8.19
C PHE A 238 3.01 -8.94 -9.30
N ILE A 239 2.59 -7.68 -9.23
CA ILE A 239 2.96 -6.69 -10.25
C ILE A 239 4.48 -6.43 -10.25
N PRO A 240 5.16 -6.15 -9.12
CA PRO A 240 6.61 -6.01 -9.09
C PRO A 240 7.36 -7.26 -9.54
N LEU A 241 6.88 -8.46 -9.16
CA LEU A 241 7.46 -9.72 -9.59
C LEU A 241 7.34 -9.90 -11.12
N LEU A 242 6.16 -9.64 -11.68
CA LEU A 242 5.94 -9.72 -13.13
C LEU A 242 6.81 -8.69 -13.87
N ALA A 243 6.88 -7.46 -13.37
CA ALA A 243 7.73 -6.41 -13.92
C ALA A 243 9.22 -6.82 -13.89
N TYR A 244 9.67 -7.45 -12.81
CA TYR A 244 11.02 -8.00 -12.69
C TYR A 244 11.26 -9.13 -13.70
N LEU A 245 10.33 -10.10 -13.83
CA LEU A 245 10.45 -11.20 -14.78
C LEU A 245 10.48 -10.70 -16.24
N ILE A 246 9.66 -9.70 -16.56
CA ILE A 246 9.68 -9.04 -17.87
C ILE A 246 11.04 -8.37 -18.09
N HIS A 247 11.55 -7.64 -17.09
CA HIS A 247 12.85 -6.98 -17.17
C HIS A 247 14.00 -7.97 -17.42
N VAL A 248 14.09 -9.03 -16.63
CA VAL A 248 15.11 -10.09 -16.77
C VAL A 248 15.01 -10.75 -18.15
N ARG A 249 13.79 -11.06 -18.61
CA ARG A 249 13.60 -11.64 -19.95
C ARG A 249 14.07 -10.69 -21.06
N CYS A 250 13.81 -9.39 -20.93
CA CYS A 250 14.32 -8.40 -21.87
C CYS A 250 15.85 -8.30 -21.87
N GLU A 251 16.51 -8.46 -20.72
CA GLU A 251 17.98 -8.46 -20.66
C GLU A 251 18.58 -9.73 -21.28
N LEU A 252 18.02 -10.90 -20.99
CA LEU A 252 18.48 -12.17 -21.56
C LEU A 252 18.36 -12.20 -23.09
N VAL A 253 17.25 -11.69 -23.65
CA VAL A 253 17.08 -11.59 -25.10
C VAL A 253 18.12 -10.63 -25.70
N ARG A 254 18.43 -9.52 -25.02
CA ARG A 254 19.41 -8.54 -25.52
C ARG A 254 20.82 -9.11 -25.60
N ASP A 255 21.22 -9.94 -24.63
CA ASP A 255 22.55 -10.52 -24.62
C ASP A 255 22.70 -11.68 -25.63
N GLY A 256 21.59 -12.35 -26.00
CA GLY A 256 21.58 -13.38 -27.04
C GLY A 256 21.67 -12.88 -28.49
N PHE A 257 21.27 -11.63 -28.76
CA PHE A 257 21.28 -11.05 -30.12
C PHE A 257 22.46 -10.11 -30.41
N ARG A 258 23.40 -9.99 -29.48
CA ARG A 258 24.47 -8.98 -29.57
C ARG A 258 25.55 -9.28 -30.60
N ASP A 259 25.51 -10.45 -31.23
CA ASP A 259 26.52 -10.89 -32.20
C ASP A 259 26.09 -10.74 -33.68
N VAL A 260 24.86 -10.31 -33.98
CA VAL A 260 24.34 -10.45 -35.37
C VAL A 260 24.15 -9.15 -36.15
N ASP A 261 23.83 -7.99 -35.58
CA ASP A 261 23.57 -6.80 -36.44
C ASP A 261 23.96 -5.46 -35.81
N GLU A 262 25.02 -4.84 -36.35
CA GLU A 262 25.49 -3.48 -36.02
C GLU A 262 24.59 -2.36 -36.56
N ASN A 263 23.57 -2.66 -37.38
CA ASN A 263 22.80 -1.62 -38.11
C ASN A 263 21.28 -1.62 -37.89
N GLY A 264 20.75 -2.44 -36.98
CA GLY A 264 19.30 -2.50 -36.72
C GLY A 264 18.84 -1.55 -35.60
N SER A 265 18.13 -0.47 -35.95
CA SER A 265 17.54 0.47 -35.00
C SER A 265 16.29 -0.11 -34.30
N ASP A 266 16.45 -1.09 -33.42
CA ASP A 266 15.30 -1.67 -32.70
C ASP A 266 15.02 -1.00 -31.35
N ARG A 267 13.90 -0.28 -31.34
CA ARG A 267 13.44 0.63 -30.27
C ARG A 267 12.31 0.11 -29.37
N PRO A 268 12.10 -1.21 -29.09
CA PRO A 268 11.08 -1.62 -28.10
C PRO A 268 11.60 -1.71 -26.65
N SER A 269 12.89 -1.51 -26.36
CA SER A 269 13.43 -1.70 -25.00
C SER A 269 13.08 -0.59 -23.98
N GLY A 270 12.49 0.52 -24.42
CA GLY A 270 12.17 1.66 -23.56
C GLY A 270 10.99 1.41 -22.62
N LEU A 271 9.91 0.82 -23.14
CA LEU A 271 8.67 0.62 -22.38
C LEU A 271 8.85 -0.41 -21.26
N GLY A 272 9.51 -1.54 -21.56
CA GLY A 272 9.79 -2.57 -20.55
C GLY A 272 10.69 -2.07 -19.42
N ARG A 273 11.67 -1.21 -19.73
CA ARG A 273 12.50 -0.54 -18.72
C ARG A 273 11.73 0.50 -17.93
N LEU A 274 10.87 1.29 -18.57
CA LEU A 274 10.02 2.28 -17.89
C LEU A 274 9.06 1.60 -16.91
N VAL A 275 8.36 0.55 -17.36
CA VAL A 275 7.44 -0.25 -16.55
C VAL A 275 8.21 -0.93 -15.40
N GLY A 276 9.33 -1.60 -15.71
CA GLY A 276 10.21 -2.18 -14.70
C GLY A 276 10.65 -1.14 -13.66
N PHE A 277 11.08 0.05 -14.09
CA PHE A 277 11.56 1.12 -13.21
C PHE A 277 10.47 1.72 -12.32
N ILE A 278 9.27 1.98 -12.89
CA ILE A 278 8.11 2.48 -12.14
C ILE A 278 7.72 1.50 -11.03
N PHE A 279 7.79 0.20 -11.29
CA PHE A 279 7.43 -0.81 -10.29
C PHE A 279 8.57 -1.16 -9.32
N LEU A 280 9.83 -1.19 -9.78
CA LEU A 280 11.00 -1.61 -8.99
C LEU A 280 11.45 -0.55 -7.98
N LEU A 281 11.38 0.75 -8.32
CA LEU A 281 11.81 1.80 -7.39
C LEU A 281 10.76 2.19 -6.37
N ASP A 282 9.48 1.97 -6.67
CA ASP A 282 8.40 2.53 -5.87
C ASP A 282 7.45 1.50 -5.24
N GLY A 283 7.66 0.20 -5.48
CA GLY A 283 6.99 -0.89 -4.76
C GLY A 283 5.46 -0.80 -4.79
N GLY A 284 4.88 -0.43 -5.93
CA GLY A 284 3.43 -0.34 -6.16
C GLY A 284 2.81 1.04 -5.94
N CYS A 285 3.40 1.94 -5.14
CA CYS A 285 2.89 3.31 -4.97
C CYS A 285 3.13 4.21 -6.18
N GLY A 286 4.10 3.86 -7.03
CA GLY A 286 4.59 4.67 -8.14
C GLY A 286 3.56 4.98 -9.22
N VAL A 287 2.58 4.11 -9.47
CA VAL A 287 1.54 4.39 -10.50
C VAL A 287 0.56 5.46 -10.01
N VAL A 288 0.20 5.43 -8.72
CA VAL A 288 -0.64 6.48 -8.11
C VAL A 288 0.15 7.72 -7.78
N LEU A 289 1.45 7.61 -7.44
CA LEU A 289 2.37 8.75 -7.40
C LEU A 289 2.59 9.35 -8.80
N TYR A 290 2.66 8.57 -9.87
CA TYR A 290 2.75 9.08 -11.25
C TYR A 290 1.47 9.79 -11.64
N LEU A 291 0.30 9.24 -11.33
CA LEU A 291 -1.00 9.90 -11.53
C LEU A 291 -1.13 11.14 -10.63
N ARG A 292 -0.70 11.07 -9.38
CA ARG A 292 -0.64 12.18 -8.42
C ARG A 292 0.29 13.29 -8.90
N GLU A 293 1.45 12.98 -9.44
CA GLU A 293 2.43 13.96 -9.93
C GLU A 293 2.05 14.46 -11.33
N LEU A 294 1.38 13.68 -12.19
CA LEU A 294 0.74 14.22 -13.40
C LEU A 294 -0.38 15.20 -13.03
N PHE A 295 -1.22 14.83 -12.06
CA PHE A 295 -2.34 15.66 -11.61
C PHE A 295 -1.86 16.89 -10.82
N LEU A 296 -0.82 16.77 -9.97
CA LEU A 296 -0.20 17.89 -9.25
C LEU A 296 0.69 18.75 -10.14
N CYS A 297 1.39 18.22 -11.15
CA CYS A 297 2.09 19.04 -12.15
C CYS A 297 1.10 19.83 -13.01
N CYS A 298 -0.08 19.28 -13.29
CA CYS A 298 -1.16 20.03 -13.94
C CYS A 298 -1.82 21.08 -13.02
N LEU A 299 -1.88 20.85 -11.70
CA LEU A 299 -2.52 21.78 -10.73
C LEU A 299 -1.57 22.80 -10.07
N PHE A 300 -0.27 22.49 -9.99
CA PHE A 300 0.75 23.30 -9.32
C PHE A 300 2.02 23.34 -10.17
N ASP A 301 2.07 24.30 -11.08
CA ASP A 301 3.09 24.53 -12.12
C ASP A 301 4.54 24.82 -11.62
N LYS A 302 4.84 24.63 -10.33
CA LYS A 302 6.13 25.02 -9.71
C LYS A 302 6.62 24.07 -8.61
N ILE A 303 6.75 22.78 -8.89
CA ILE A 303 7.52 21.87 -8.01
C ILE A 303 8.81 21.44 -8.71
N ASN A 304 9.94 21.76 -8.07
CA ASN A 304 11.30 21.52 -8.53
C ASN A 304 11.55 20.06 -8.91
N THR A 305 11.96 19.84 -10.16
CA THR A 305 12.27 18.54 -10.80
C THR A 305 13.53 17.85 -10.27
N SER A 306 14.26 18.47 -9.33
CA SER A 306 15.56 17.99 -8.84
C SER A 306 15.49 16.86 -7.79
N VAL A 307 14.31 16.53 -7.27
CA VAL A 307 14.13 15.48 -6.24
C VAL A 307 13.82 14.10 -6.85
N LEU A 308 13.54 14.02 -8.15
CA LEU A 308 12.77 12.91 -8.72
C LEU A 308 13.55 11.83 -9.51
N GLY A 309 14.87 11.89 -9.63
CA GLY A 309 15.62 10.85 -10.37
C GLY A 309 15.22 10.68 -11.85
N LEU A 310 14.32 11.51 -12.39
CA LEU A 310 13.89 11.57 -13.79
C LEU A 310 15.05 11.62 -14.81
N PRO A 311 16.20 12.27 -14.54
CA PRO A 311 17.34 12.23 -15.47
C PRO A 311 17.89 10.81 -15.72
N TYR A 312 17.73 9.89 -14.78
CA TYR A 312 18.20 8.49 -14.91
C TYR A 312 17.32 7.65 -15.84
N ILE A 313 16.05 8.03 -16.00
CA ILE A 313 15.09 7.35 -16.89
C ILE A 313 15.46 7.58 -18.35
N TRP A 314 15.87 8.80 -18.70
CA TRP A 314 16.15 9.20 -20.08
C TRP A 314 17.60 8.99 -20.49
N LYS A 315 18.55 9.06 -19.54
CA LYS A 315 19.99 8.86 -19.84
C LYS A 315 20.46 7.41 -19.64
N GLY A 316 19.61 6.54 -19.07
CA GLY A 316 20.02 5.21 -18.62
C GLY A 316 20.99 5.29 -17.44
N PHE A 317 21.13 4.18 -16.70
CA PHE A 317 22.19 4.08 -15.71
C PHE A 317 23.56 4.07 -16.42
N PRO A 318 24.58 4.79 -15.92
CA PRO A 318 25.95 4.66 -16.42
C PRO A 318 26.59 3.30 -16.07
N PHE A 319 25.88 2.41 -15.38
CA PHE A 319 26.37 1.09 -15.00
C PHE A 319 26.01 0.07 -16.08
N LYS A 320 27.02 -0.45 -16.79
CA LYS A 320 26.90 -1.72 -17.51
C LYS A 320 26.56 -2.81 -16.49
N ALA A 321 25.46 -3.52 -16.69
CA ALA A 321 25.17 -4.74 -15.94
C ALA A 321 26.41 -5.67 -15.99
N PRO A 322 26.81 -6.30 -14.87
CA PRO A 322 27.93 -7.22 -14.87
C PRO A 322 27.64 -8.34 -15.88
N LYS A 323 28.59 -8.58 -16.78
CA LYS A 323 28.46 -9.62 -17.81
C LYS A 323 28.44 -10.97 -17.10
N ILE A 324 27.27 -11.61 -17.02
CA ILE A 324 27.16 -12.97 -16.49
C ILE A 324 27.69 -13.89 -17.58
N THR A 325 28.98 -14.23 -17.52
CA THR A 325 29.51 -15.31 -18.34
C THR A 325 29.10 -16.63 -17.69
N LEU A 326 28.07 -17.27 -18.25
CA LEU A 326 27.81 -18.70 -18.03
C LEU A 326 28.97 -19.46 -18.68
N GLU A 327 30.03 -19.71 -17.92
CA GLU A 327 31.07 -20.62 -18.35
C GLU A 327 30.49 -22.04 -18.24
N GLU A 328 30.04 -22.59 -19.38
CA GLU A 328 29.61 -23.98 -19.50
C GLU A 328 30.81 -24.90 -19.25
N ASN A 329 31.08 -25.17 -17.98
CA ASN A 329 32.02 -26.20 -17.59
C ASN A 329 31.22 -27.39 -17.02
N PRO A 330 30.91 -28.42 -17.82
CA PRO A 330 30.00 -29.52 -17.44
C PRO A 330 30.54 -30.45 -16.34
N LYS A 331 31.55 -30.04 -15.57
CA LYS A 331 32.18 -30.83 -14.50
C LYS A 331 32.30 -30.12 -13.14
N ALA A 332 31.78 -28.90 -12.99
CA ALA A 332 31.91 -28.13 -11.74
C ALA A 332 30.55 -27.85 -11.09
N MET A 333 29.81 -28.91 -10.71
CA MET A 333 28.61 -28.79 -9.88
C MET A 333 28.81 -29.58 -8.58
N VAL A 334 29.67 -29.07 -7.69
CA VAL A 334 29.79 -29.54 -6.31
C VAL A 334 29.87 -28.33 -5.37
N TRP A 335 28.73 -28.10 -4.72
CA TRP A 335 28.46 -27.43 -3.43
C TRP A 335 29.52 -26.49 -2.81
N GLY A 336 29.11 -25.23 -2.65
CA GLY A 336 29.10 -24.52 -1.36
C GLY A 336 30.44 -24.27 -0.67
N VAL A 337 31.19 -23.24 -1.10
CA VAL A 337 32.29 -22.67 -0.32
C VAL A 337 32.31 -21.13 -0.47
N CYS A 338 32.61 -20.48 0.65
CA CYS A 338 32.49 -19.08 1.01
C CYS A 338 33.20 -18.06 0.09
N ALA A 339 32.93 -16.77 0.35
CA ALA A 339 33.75 -15.68 -0.13
C ALA A 339 35.23 -15.89 0.27
N PHE A 340 36.03 -16.33 -0.69
CA PHE A 340 37.48 -16.41 -0.57
C PHE A 340 38.11 -15.40 -1.52
N GLY A 341 39.25 -14.84 -1.11
CA GLY A 341 40.07 -13.99 -1.96
C GLY A 341 40.48 -14.72 -3.25
N PRO A 342 41.19 -14.06 -4.17
CA PRO A 342 41.59 -14.66 -5.44
C PRO A 342 42.22 -16.03 -5.22
N TYR A 343 41.77 -17.02 -5.99
CA TYR A 343 42.22 -18.40 -5.91
C TYR A 343 43.32 -18.63 -6.95
N CYS A 344 44.43 -19.24 -6.55
CA CYS A 344 45.51 -19.53 -7.48
C CYS A 344 45.13 -20.74 -8.35
N THR A 345 45.01 -20.55 -9.67
CA THR A 345 44.59 -21.59 -10.61
C THR A 345 45.62 -22.71 -10.77
N GLU A 346 46.91 -22.42 -10.59
CA GLU A 346 47.98 -23.43 -10.70
C GLU A 346 47.99 -24.40 -9.52
N CYS A 347 47.88 -23.91 -8.29
CA CYS A 347 48.00 -24.76 -7.10
C CYS A 347 46.67 -25.09 -6.42
N LYS A 348 45.55 -24.57 -6.94
CA LYS A 348 44.21 -24.74 -6.36
C LYS A 348 44.15 -24.43 -4.86
N ARG A 349 44.65 -23.27 -4.44
CA ARG A 349 44.60 -22.81 -3.04
C ARG A 349 44.38 -21.29 -2.94
N ASP A 350 43.87 -20.87 -1.78
CA ASP A 350 43.56 -19.47 -1.47
C ASP A 350 44.83 -18.59 -1.43
N MET A 351 44.76 -17.42 -2.06
CA MET A 351 45.81 -16.41 -1.94
C MET A 351 45.60 -15.56 -0.69
N HIS A 352 46.70 -15.04 -0.12
CA HIS A 352 46.65 -14.16 1.05
C HIS A 352 47.22 -12.78 0.70
N TRP A 353 46.61 -11.73 1.24
CA TRP A 353 47.09 -10.36 1.05
C TRP A 353 48.21 -10.05 2.05
N THR A 354 49.40 -9.72 1.55
CA THR A 354 50.52 -9.32 2.41
C THR A 354 50.62 -7.79 2.47
N GLY A 355 50.13 -7.17 3.54
CA GLY A 355 50.15 -5.71 3.70
C GLY A 355 51.18 -5.22 4.70
N LYS A 356 52.28 -4.61 4.21
CA LYS A 356 52.82 -3.34 4.76
C LYS A 356 53.81 -2.66 3.81
N ASN A 357 54.63 -3.40 3.04
CA ASN A 357 55.55 -2.82 2.04
C ASN A 357 55.47 -3.44 0.62
N SER A 358 54.61 -4.43 0.39
CA SER A 358 54.42 -5.07 -0.92
C SER A 358 52.93 -5.30 -1.18
N LYS A 359 52.27 -4.35 -1.85
CA LYS A 359 50.82 -4.42 -2.13
C LYS A 359 50.56 -5.51 -3.18
N GLY A 360 50.12 -6.69 -2.76
CA GLY A 360 49.76 -7.77 -3.66
C GLY A 360 49.26 -9.02 -2.95
N TRP A 361 48.47 -9.81 -3.67
CA TRP A 361 48.07 -11.15 -3.25
C TRP A 361 49.24 -12.12 -3.52
N LYS A 362 49.72 -12.82 -2.50
CA LYS A 362 50.74 -13.87 -2.64
C LYS A 362 50.11 -15.25 -2.47
N CYS A 363 50.54 -16.20 -3.30
CA CYS A 363 50.26 -17.60 -3.04
C CYS A 363 51.14 -18.08 -1.88
N ARG A 364 50.56 -18.80 -0.91
CA ARG A 364 51.31 -19.33 0.24
C ARG A 364 52.37 -20.39 -0.14
N HIS A 365 52.26 -20.97 -1.34
CA HIS A 365 53.11 -22.06 -1.82
C HIS A 365 53.85 -21.68 -3.10
N HIS A 366 54.42 -20.48 -3.15
CA HIS A 366 55.19 -19.99 -4.31
C HIS A 366 56.26 -20.99 -4.81
N ALA A 367 56.86 -21.77 -3.91
CA ALA A 367 57.82 -22.83 -4.24
C ALA A 367 57.24 -23.97 -5.12
N VAL A 368 55.93 -24.22 -5.04
CA VAL A 368 55.24 -25.25 -5.85
C VAL A 368 54.75 -24.66 -7.17
N CYS A 369 54.40 -23.38 -7.19
CA CYS A 369 53.89 -22.68 -8.37
C CYS A 369 55.00 -22.18 -9.31
N GLY A 370 56.27 -22.18 -8.88
CA GLY A 370 57.38 -21.64 -9.67
C GLY A 370 57.35 -20.11 -9.86
N SER A 371 56.40 -19.39 -9.27
CA SER A 371 56.35 -17.93 -9.28
C SER A 371 57.46 -17.36 -8.38
N SER A 372 58.52 -16.80 -8.98
CA SER A 372 59.66 -16.22 -8.26
C SER A 372 59.24 -15.08 -7.31
N GLU A 373 59.82 -14.99 -6.11
CA GLU A 373 59.63 -13.90 -5.15
C GLU A 373 59.94 -12.50 -5.72
N GLU A 374 60.68 -12.45 -6.83
CA GLU A 374 61.11 -11.23 -7.51
C GLU A 374 60.23 -10.80 -8.69
N SER A 375 59.00 -11.28 -8.79
CA SER A 375 57.99 -10.48 -9.50
C SER A 375 57.61 -9.28 -8.62
N LYS A 376 58.53 -8.32 -8.48
CA LYS A 376 58.15 -6.90 -8.30
C LYS A 376 57.05 -6.69 -9.32
N GLY A 377 55.84 -6.42 -8.85
CA GLY A 377 54.64 -6.45 -9.67
C GLY A 377 54.96 -5.81 -11.01
N ALA A 378 55.10 -6.64 -12.05
CA ALA A 378 55.02 -6.16 -13.40
C ALA A 378 53.71 -5.40 -13.39
N GLU A 379 53.78 -4.09 -13.65
CA GLU A 379 52.62 -3.29 -14.02
C GLU A 379 51.79 -4.19 -14.92
N ARG A 380 50.65 -4.68 -14.40
CA ARG A 380 49.78 -5.57 -15.15
C ARG A 380 48.96 -4.69 -16.08
N HIS A 381 49.65 -3.96 -16.93
CA HIS A 381 49.08 -3.40 -18.13
C HIS A 381 48.66 -4.59 -18.98
N CYS A 382 47.36 -4.78 -19.18
CA CYS A 382 46.89 -5.78 -20.12
C CYS A 382 47.50 -5.40 -21.49
N ALA A 383 48.32 -6.28 -22.09
CA ALA A 383 49.12 -5.98 -23.29
C ALA A 383 48.29 -5.49 -24.50
N LYS A 384 46.96 -5.64 -24.44
CA LYS A 384 46.02 -5.16 -25.44
C LYS A 384 45.52 -3.72 -25.24
N CYS A 385 45.58 -3.17 -24.03
CA CYS A 385 44.92 -1.88 -23.72
C CYS A 385 45.68 -0.97 -22.73
N GLY A 386 46.77 -1.42 -22.11
CA GLY A 386 47.64 -0.54 -21.33
C GLY A 386 47.11 -0.05 -19.99
N ASP A 387 45.85 -0.31 -19.65
CA ASP A 387 45.25 0.11 -18.37
C ASP A 387 45.28 -1.02 -17.33
N ASP A 388 45.53 -0.66 -16.06
CA ASP A 388 45.63 -1.58 -14.92
C ASP A 388 44.31 -2.25 -14.51
N ILE A 389 43.17 -1.79 -15.07
CA ILE A 389 41.84 -2.37 -14.78
C ILE A 389 41.02 -2.39 -16.08
N CYS A 390 41.41 -3.28 -16.98
CA CYS A 390 40.65 -3.56 -18.19
C CYS A 390 39.53 -4.59 -17.91
N GLY A 391 38.28 -4.18 -18.14
CA GLY A 391 37.08 -5.01 -17.94
C GLY A 391 36.89 -6.16 -18.95
N GLU A 392 37.77 -6.27 -19.95
CA GLU A 392 37.76 -7.39 -20.91
C GLU A 392 38.73 -8.51 -20.49
N CYS A 393 39.89 -8.18 -19.89
CA CYS A 393 40.90 -9.16 -19.46
C CYS A 393 40.65 -9.66 -18.02
N HIS A 394 39.98 -8.85 -17.19
CA HIS A 394 39.61 -9.19 -15.81
C HIS A 394 38.12 -8.91 -15.60
N PRO A 395 37.21 -9.84 -15.98
CA PRO A 395 35.82 -9.74 -15.61
C PRO A 395 35.76 -9.93 -14.09
N GLN A 396 35.76 -8.82 -13.35
CA GLN A 396 35.44 -8.67 -11.93
C GLN A 396 35.16 -10.01 -11.23
N GLY A 397 36.23 -10.72 -10.86
CA GLY A 397 36.21 -11.95 -10.06
C GLY A 397 35.82 -11.60 -8.62
N ALA A 398 34.56 -11.24 -8.46
CA ALA A 398 33.76 -11.05 -7.25
C ALA A 398 32.40 -10.40 -7.59
N ALA A 399 31.99 -10.33 -8.87
CA ALA A 399 30.57 -10.24 -9.21
C ALA A 399 29.96 -11.58 -8.79
N VAL A 400 29.56 -11.64 -7.52
CA VAL A 400 28.97 -12.80 -6.86
C VAL A 400 27.88 -13.37 -7.76
N ILE A 401 28.16 -14.49 -8.43
CA ILE A 401 27.19 -15.26 -9.23
C ILE A 401 26.03 -15.80 -8.37
N GLY A 402 26.03 -15.53 -7.05
CA GLY A 402 24.91 -15.74 -6.13
C GLY A 402 24.48 -14.52 -5.29
N GLY A 403 24.89 -13.29 -5.63
CA GLY A 403 24.69 -12.12 -4.77
C GLY A 403 23.94 -11.03 -5.49
N LEU A 404 22.60 -11.09 -5.43
CA LEU A 404 21.69 -10.21 -6.17
C LEU A 404 21.85 -8.70 -5.86
N PHE A 405 22.70 -8.27 -4.93
CA PHE A 405 22.92 -6.86 -4.61
C PHE A 405 24.33 -6.63 -4.07
N GLY A 406 25.17 -5.91 -4.80
CA GLY A 406 26.41 -5.37 -4.24
C GLY A 406 26.11 -4.36 -3.12
N PRO A 407 27.07 -4.05 -2.22
CA PRO A 407 26.89 -3.03 -1.18
C PRO A 407 26.48 -1.64 -1.73
N LEU A 408 26.82 -1.36 -2.99
CA LEU A 408 26.43 -0.16 -3.72
C LEU A 408 24.95 -0.19 -4.14
N ASP A 409 24.43 -1.34 -4.56
CA ASP A 409 23.02 -1.48 -4.99
C ASP A 409 22.06 -1.34 -3.80
N GLN A 410 22.50 -1.76 -2.59
CA GLN A 410 21.73 -1.52 -1.38
C GLN A 410 21.48 -0.04 -1.08
N ARG A 411 22.30 0.90 -1.61
CA ARG A 411 22.03 2.35 -1.44
C ARG A 411 20.87 2.85 -2.29
N LEU A 412 20.56 2.17 -3.40
CA LEU A 412 19.45 2.53 -4.29
C LEU A 412 18.10 2.05 -3.73
N LEU A 413 18.11 0.98 -2.94
CA LEU A 413 16.89 0.44 -2.34
C LEU A 413 16.34 1.37 -1.24
N ARG A 414 15.01 1.53 -1.22
CA ARG A 414 14.30 2.30 -0.19
C ARG A 414 14.51 1.65 1.19
N PRO A 415 14.78 2.41 2.27
CA PRO A 415 14.82 1.85 3.61
C PRO A 415 13.47 1.24 4.00
N MET A 416 13.50 0.18 4.80
CA MET A 416 12.30 -0.34 5.45
C MET A 416 11.88 0.63 6.57
N ASP A 417 10.61 1.02 6.58
CA ASP A 417 10.02 1.73 7.72
C ASP A 417 9.19 0.74 8.55
N PRO A 418 9.65 0.33 9.75
CA PRO A 418 8.93 -0.62 10.57
C PRO A 418 7.61 -0.06 11.12
N LEU A 419 7.46 1.26 11.20
CA LEU A 419 6.23 1.89 11.69
C LEU A 419 5.10 1.74 10.69
N ASP A 420 5.38 1.95 9.40
CA ASP A 420 4.39 1.76 8.33
C ASP A 420 3.87 0.32 8.30
N GLU A 421 4.76 -0.65 8.48
CA GLU A 421 4.41 -2.07 8.53
C GLU A 421 3.59 -2.42 9.79
N LEU A 422 3.90 -1.76 10.92
CA LEU A 422 3.13 -1.89 12.17
C LEU A 422 1.75 -1.21 12.07
N LYS A 423 1.65 -0.09 11.36
CA LYS A 423 0.37 0.59 11.09
C LYS A 423 -0.57 -0.34 10.33
N LEU A 424 -0.10 -0.96 9.25
CA LEU A 424 -0.93 -1.89 8.46
C LEU A 424 -1.44 -3.05 9.31
N LEU A 425 -0.60 -3.61 10.19
CA LEU A 425 -1.02 -4.66 11.13
C LEU A 425 -2.11 -4.17 12.09
N LYS A 426 -1.97 -2.95 12.64
CA LYS A 426 -2.94 -2.35 13.57
C LYS A 426 -4.27 -2.06 12.90
N LEU A 427 -4.25 -1.52 11.67
CA LEU A 427 -5.45 -1.29 10.87
C LEU A 427 -6.20 -2.60 10.64
N ASN A 428 -5.49 -3.63 10.14
CA ASN A 428 -6.08 -4.96 9.94
C ASN A 428 -6.66 -5.54 11.23
N PHE A 429 -5.96 -5.39 12.36
CA PHE A 429 -6.46 -5.85 13.66
C PHE A 429 -7.74 -5.13 14.08
N MET A 430 -7.78 -3.81 13.98
CA MET A 430 -8.97 -3.02 14.32
C MET A 430 -10.15 -3.36 13.41
N VAL A 431 -9.90 -3.53 12.11
CA VAL A 431 -10.88 -3.98 11.13
C VAL A 431 -11.44 -5.35 11.51
N MET A 432 -10.59 -6.30 11.92
CA MET A 432 -11.03 -7.61 12.43
C MET A 432 -11.88 -7.48 13.70
N VAL A 433 -11.45 -6.69 14.69
CA VAL A 433 -12.17 -6.53 15.97
C VAL A 433 -13.56 -5.94 15.74
N LEU A 434 -13.67 -4.91 14.92
CA LEU A 434 -14.93 -4.21 14.70
C LEU A 434 -15.90 -5.05 13.85
N PHE A 435 -15.43 -5.69 12.78
CA PHE A 435 -16.34 -6.32 11.82
C PHE A 435 -16.50 -7.84 11.98
N ALA A 436 -15.75 -8.49 12.86
CA ALA A 436 -15.91 -9.92 13.15
C ALA A 436 -17.35 -10.35 13.50
N PRO A 437 -18.15 -9.58 14.27
CA PRO A 437 -19.53 -9.96 14.55
C PRO A 437 -20.45 -9.90 13.34
N ILE A 438 -20.13 -9.08 12.33
CA ILE A 438 -20.96 -8.87 11.15
C ILE A 438 -20.61 -9.90 10.08
N ASN A 439 -19.31 -10.09 9.80
CA ASN A 439 -18.84 -11.02 8.78
C ASN A 439 -17.67 -11.88 9.31
N PRO A 440 -17.96 -13.00 10.01
CA PRO A 440 -16.94 -13.88 10.55
C PRO A 440 -16.14 -14.61 9.45
N TRP A 441 -16.74 -14.82 8.27
CA TRP A 441 -16.04 -15.44 7.13
C TRP A 441 -14.96 -14.55 6.56
N GLY A 442 -15.21 -13.24 6.50
CA GLY A 442 -14.22 -12.25 6.09
C GLY A 442 -12.94 -12.31 6.95
N LEU A 443 -13.06 -12.67 8.23
CA LEU A 443 -11.91 -12.84 9.11
C LEU A 443 -10.98 -13.97 8.66
N ILE A 444 -11.52 -15.08 8.15
CA ILE A 444 -10.70 -16.20 7.65
C ILE A 444 -9.89 -15.75 6.43
N PHE A 445 -10.52 -15.05 5.49
CA PHE A 445 -9.83 -14.50 4.31
C PHE A 445 -8.79 -13.46 4.71
N GLN A 446 -9.09 -12.60 5.67
CA GLN A 446 -8.14 -11.62 6.20
C GLN A 446 -6.93 -12.30 6.85
N MET A 447 -7.15 -13.38 7.62
CA MET A 447 -6.06 -14.16 8.23
C MET A 447 -5.20 -14.86 7.17
N LEU A 448 -5.82 -15.43 6.14
CA LEU A 448 -5.10 -16.06 5.02
C LEU A 448 -4.28 -15.02 4.25
N ALA A 449 -4.89 -13.89 3.89
CA ALA A 449 -4.20 -12.79 3.24
C ALA A 449 -3.04 -12.28 4.12
N ARG A 450 -3.23 -12.25 5.44
CA ARG A 450 -2.17 -11.85 6.37
C ARG A 450 -1.04 -12.87 6.44
N GLN A 451 -1.34 -14.17 6.39
CA GLN A 451 -0.33 -15.21 6.32
C GLN A 451 0.49 -15.09 5.03
N LEU A 452 -0.17 -14.86 3.90
CA LEU A 452 0.49 -14.60 2.61
C LEU A 452 1.35 -13.34 2.66
N ASP A 453 0.87 -12.25 3.27
CA ASP A 453 1.64 -11.02 3.47
C ASP A 453 2.86 -11.24 4.39
N LEU A 454 2.73 -12.05 5.44
CA LEU A 454 3.87 -12.41 6.30
C LEU A 454 4.94 -13.20 5.52
N HIS A 455 4.53 -14.13 4.66
CA HIS A 455 5.46 -14.88 3.82
C HIS A 455 6.10 -14.01 2.73
N SER A 456 5.37 -13.06 2.14
CA SER A 456 5.87 -12.16 1.09
C SER A 456 6.82 -11.08 1.64
N ARG A 457 6.70 -10.72 2.94
CA ARG A 457 7.60 -9.75 3.60
C ARG A 457 9.05 -10.21 3.66
N LEU A 458 9.32 -11.50 3.84
CA LEU A 458 10.70 -11.98 4.00
C LEU A 458 11.51 -11.79 2.70
N PRO A 459 11.01 -12.18 1.51
CA PRO A 459 11.62 -11.81 0.24
C PRO A 459 11.70 -10.30 0.04
N LYS A 460 10.66 -9.53 0.41
CA LYS A 460 10.67 -8.06 0.30
C LYS A 460 11.80 -7.42 1.12
N LEU A 461 12.08 -7.96 2.32
CA LEU A 461 13.16 -7.50 3.18
C LEU A 461 14.55 -7.84 2.65
N LEU A 462 14.69 -8.98 1.98
CA LEU A 462 15.96 -9.44 1.46
C LEU A 462 16.29 -8.87 0.07
N MET A 463 15.28 -8.62 -0.76
CA MET A 463 15.46 -8.28 -2.18
C MET A 463 15.05 -6.85 -2.54
N VAL A 464 14.04 -6.27 -1.87
CA VAL A 464 13.43 -5.01 -2.31
C VAL A 464 13.80 -3.83 -1.41
N ARG A 465 14.09 -4.10 -0.14
CA ARG A 465 14.34 -3.05 0.86
C ARG A 465 15.78 -3.07 1.33
N ARG A 466 16.33 -1.88 1.54
CA ARG A 466 17.62 -1.71 2.22
C ARG A 466 17.45 -2.07 3.69
N ARG A 467 18.41 -2.81 4.24
CA ARG A 467 18.52 -3.02 5.70
C ARG A 467 18.60 -1.67 6.42
N GLY A 468 17.59 -1.37 7.22
CA GLY A 468 17.56 -0.18 8.07
C GLY A 468 18.64 -0.26 9.16
N ASN A 469 19.12 0.91 9.60
CA ASN A 469 19.89 0.97 10.83
C ASN A 469 19.00 0.53 11.99
N THR A 470 19.57 -0.12 12.99
CA THR A 470 18.85 -0.47 14.22
C THR A 470 18.34 0.81 14.87
N THR A 471 17.03 1.04 14.80
CA THR A 471 16.34 2.14 15.48
C THR A 471 15.80 1.65 16.82
N ASP A 472 15.66 2.56 17.79
CA ASP A 472 15.09 2.21 19.09
C ASP A 472 13.65 1.70 18.96
N ASN A 473 13.41 0.48 19.48
CA ASN A 473 12.08 -0.15 19.47
C ASN A 473 11.06 0.54 20.39
N ARG A 474 11.50 1.50 21.22
CA ARG A 474 10.63 2.19 22.19
C ARG A 474 9.49 2.94 21.52
N LEU A 475 9.71 3.53 20.35
CA LEU A 475 8.66 4.23 19.60
C LEU A 475 7.57 3.27 19.11
N ALA A 476 7.97 2.09 18.63
CA ALA A 476 7.03 1.03 18.25
C ALA A 476 6.19 0.59 19.47
N HIS A 477 6.81 0.35 20.62
CA HIS A 477 6.09 0.00 21.86
C HIS A 477 5.15 1.10 22.34
N ALA A 478 5.59 2.37 22.35
CA ALA A 478 4.73 3.50 22.73
C ALA A 478 3.51 3.61 21.81
N SER A 479 3.72 3.46 20.50
CA SER A 479 2.63 3.46 19.52
C SER A 479 1.67 2.29 19.71
N GLN A 480 2.15 1.13 20.15
CA GLN A 480 1.34 -0.07 20.40
C GLN A 480 0.51 0.07 21.67
N ASN A 481 1.11 0.60 22.75
CA ASN A 481 0.39 0.89 23.98
C ASN A 481 -0.72 1.92 23.76
N LEU A 482 -0.42 3.00 23.03
CA LEU A 482 -1.43 4.00 22.68
C LEU A 482 -2.55 3.40 21.82
N PHE A 483 -2.19 2.59 20.83
CA PHE A 483 -3.19 1.89 20.01
C PHE A 483 -4.09 0.98 20.86
N GLY A 484 -3.51 0.17 21.75
CA GLY A 484 -4.26 -0.69 22.67
C GLY A 484 -5.21 0.09 23.57
N LEU A 485 -4.76 1.25 24.08
CA LEU A 485 -5.59 2.11 24.93
C LEU A 485 -6.75 2.75 24.16
N MET A 486 -6.53 3.10 22.89
CA MET A 486 -7.56 3.74 22.04
C MET A 486 -8.54 2.74 21.43
N ILE A 487 -8.10 1.53 21.07
CA ILE A 487 -8.96 0.56 20.37
C ILE A 487 -10.02 -0.06 21.29
N LEU A 488 -9.69 -0.29 22.56
CA LEU A 488 -10.61 -0.90 23.52
C LEU A 488 -11.93 -0.11 23.69
N PRO A 489 -11.93 1.21 23.96
CA PRO A 489 -13.17 1.96 24.08
C PRO A 489 -13.93 2.05 22.75
N VAL A 490 -13.22 2.16 21.62
CA VAL A 490 -13.85 2.20 20.28
C VAL A 490 -14.55 0.88 19.97
N ALA A 491 -13.89 -0.25 20.23
CA ALA A 491 -14.48 -1.57 20.05
C ALA A 491 -15.68 -1.78 20.99
N ALA A 492 -15.55 -1.38 22.26
CA ALA A 492 -16.66 -1.46 23.21
C ALA A 492 -17.87 -0.64 22.75
N LEU A 493 -17.67 0.62 22.34
CA LEU A 493 -18.74 1.47 21.80
C LEU A 493 -19.36 0.88 20.54
N TRP A 494 -18.55 0.32 19.65
CA TRP A 494 -19.03 -0.31 18.43
C TRP A 494 -19.88 -1.55 18.71
N HIS A 495 -19.42 -2.46 19.58
CA HIS A 495 -20.20 -3.65 19.93
C HIS A 495 -21.48 -3.30 20.68
N VAL A 496 -21.45 -2.30 21.57
CA VAL A 496 -22.66 -1.80 22.26
C VAL A 496 -23.62 -1.16 21.25
N GLY A 497 -23.12 -0.32 20.35
CA GLY A 497 -23.94 0.29 19.30
C GLY A 497 -24.57 -0.75 18.37
N GLY A 498 -23.77 -1.71 17.89
CA GLY A 498 -24.25 -2.79 17.02
C GLY A 498 -25.26 -3.71 17.71
N THR A 499 -25.05 -4.05 18.98
CA THR A 499 -26.03 -4.85 19.74
C THR A 499 -27.33 -4.09 19.93
N VAL A 500 -27.29 -2.79 20.27
CA VAL A 500 -28.50 -1.97 20.39
C VAL A 500 -29.27 -1.93 19.06
N SER A 501 -28.59 -1.73 17.93
CA SER A 501 -29.23 -1.71 16.61
C SER A 501 -29.86 -3.06 16.22
N VAL A 502 -29.23 -4.18 16.58
CA VAL A 502 -29.77 -5.52 16.29
C VAL A 502 -30.94 -5.86 17.23
N TYR A 503 -30.84 -5.53 18.51
CA TYR A 503 -31.88 -5.84 19.49
C TYR A 503 -33.18 -5.06 19.20
N ASP A 504 -33.08 -3.81 18.76
CA ASP A 504 -34.26 -3.01 18.42
C ASP A 504 -35.03 -3.61 17.24
N ALA A 505 -34.32 -4.08 16.20
CA ALA A 505 -34.92 -4.76 15.05
C ALA A 505 -35.60 -6.09 15.41
N SER A 506 -35.14 -6.77 16.47
CA SER A 506 -35.69 -8.07 16.89
C SER A 506 -36.87 -7.98 17.84
N ARG A 507 -37.18 -6.80 18.40
CA ARG A 507 -38.34 -6.65 19.29
C ARG A 507 -39.60 -6.70 18.44
N PRO A 508 -40.45 -7.74 18.55
CA PRO A 508 -41.80 -7.64 18.01
C PRO A 508 -42.43 -6.40 18.65
N SER A 509 -43.11 -5.59 17.85
CA SER A 509 -43.88 -4.43 18.26
C SER A 509 -44.82 -4.82 19.40
N CYS A 510 -44.34 -4.76 20.65
CA CYS A 510 -45.12 -5.08 21.86
C CYS A 510 -46.36 -4.16 21.99
N CYS A 511 -46.42 -3.08 21.22
CA CYS A 511 -47.59 -2.23 21.10
C CYS A 511 -48.73 -2.83 20.24
N GLU A 512 -48.46 -3.84 19.41
CA GLU A 512 -49.47 -4.44 18.52
C GLU A 512 -50.32 -5.52 19.20
N PHE A 513 -49.86 -6.04 20.35
CA PHE A 513 -50.65 -6.99 21.14
C PHE A 513 -51.75 -6.33 22.00
N ARG A 514 -51.85 -4.99 22.05
CA ARG A 514 -52.83 -4.30 22.91
C ARG A 514 -54.14 -3.91 22.21
N THR A 515 -54.24 -4.02 20.89
CA THR A 515 -55.46 -3.61 20.14
C THR A 515 -56.34 -4.77 19.65
N ARG A 516 -55.89 -6.03 19.69
CA ARG A 516 -56.74 -7.20 19.36
C ARG A 516 -57.61 -7.72 20.52
N GLY A 517 -57.65 -7.04 21.67
CA GLY A 517 -58.39 -7.49 22.86
C GLY A 517 -59.83 -6.99 23.01
N ARG A 518 -60.46 -6.35 22.01
CA ARG A 518 -61.84 -5.82 22.13
C ARG A 518 -62.70 -6.06 20.89
N SER A 519 -63.02 -7.32 20.58
CA SER A 519 -64.16 -7.68 19.72
C SER A 519 -64.73 -9.07 20.03
N TRP A 520 -64.82 -9.44 21.30
CA TRP A 520 -65.65 -10.56 21.78
C TRP A 520 -66.81 -9.97 22.57
N GLN A 521 -67.72 -9.30 21.88
CA GLN A 521 -69.07 -8.97 22.30
C GLN A 521 -69.80 -8.54 21.03
N ASP A 522 -70.29 -9.53 20.29
CA ASP A 522 -71.60 -9.57 19.64
C ASP A 522 -71.86 -10.99 19.11
#